data_AF-A0A8D8DBM5-F1
#
_entry.id   AF-A0A8D8DBM5-F1
#
_cell.length_a   1.000
_cell.length_b   1.000
_cell.length_c   1.000
_cell.angle_alpha   90.00
_cell.angle_beta   90.00
_cell.angle_gamma   90.00
#
_symmetry.space_group_name_H-M   'P 1'
#
loop_
_entity.id
_entity.type
_entity.pdbx_description
1 polymer ?
#
loop_
_entity_poly.entity_id
_entity_poly.type
_entity_poly.pdbx_seq_one_letter_code
_entity_poly.pdbx_strand_id
1 'polypeptide(L)'
;MGSLFRSEEMTLCQLFLQSEAAYACVSELGELGLVQFRDLNPDVNAFQRKFVNEVRRCDEMERKLRYLEKEIKKDGIPMLDTGESPEAPQPREMIDLEATFEKLENELREVNQNAEALKRNFLELTELKHILRKTQVFFDEQEGGMHTTESMTRALITDESRTGKAMGPVQLGFVAGVILRERLPAFERMLWRACRGNVFLRQAVIDSALEDPSNGDKVYKSVFIIFFQGDQLKTRVKKICEGFRATLYPCPEAPTDRREMAMGVMTRIEDLNTVLGQTQDHRHRVLVAAAKNLKNWFVKVRKIKAIYHTLNLFNLDV
;
A
#
# COMPACT_ATOMS: atom_id res chain seq x y z
N MET A 1 -0.38 -12.47 -56.61
CA MET A 1 0.75 -11.59 -56.21
C MET A 1 0.62 -10.30 -57.01
N GLY A 2 0.14 -9.22 -56.38
CA GLY A 2 -0.10 -7.93 -57.02
C GLY A 2 1.17 -7.16 -57.39
N SER A 3 1.04 -6.24 -58.34
CA SER A 3 2.14 -5.34 -58.75
C SER A 3 2.29 -4.21 -57.74
N LEU A 4 3.52 -3.86 -57.34
CA LEU A 4 3.83 -2.73 -56.46
C LEU A 4 3.31 -1.36 -56.97
N PHE A 5 2.95 -1.25 -58.25
CA PHE A 5 2.62 0.01 -58.91
C PHE A 5 1.12 0.35 -58.94
N ARG A 6 0.23 -0.58 -58.56
CA ARG A 6 -1.24 -0.37 -58.57
C ARG A 6 -1.89 -1.09 -57.39
N SER A 7 -3.05 -0.59 -56.97
CA SER A 7 -3.88 -1.25 -55.95
C SER A 7 -4.32 -2.64 -56.39
N GLU A 8 -4.48 -3.56 -55.44
CA GLU A 8 -5.05 -4.88 -55.72
C GLU A 8 -6.55 -4.78 -56.02
N GLU A 9 -7.07 -5.71 -56.83
CA GLU A 9 -8.49 -5.76 -57.17
C GLU A 9 -9.30 -6.19 -55.94
N MET A 10 -10.35 -5.44 -55.64
CA MET A 10 -11.24 -5.67 -54.50
C MET A 10 -12.61 -6.13 -54.99
N THR A 11 -13.20 -7.12 -54.30
CA THR A 11 -14.54 -7.62 -54.59
C THR A 11 -15.45 -7.45 -53.38
N LEU A 12 -16.67 -6.98 -53.59
CA LEU A 12 -17.70 -6.92 -52.55
C LEU A 12 -18.46 -8.24 -52.51
N CYS A 13 -18.40 -8.92 -51.37
CA CYS A 13 -19.10 -10.18 -51.13
C CYS A 13 -20.14 -10.00 -50.01
N GLN A 14 -21.25 -10.74 -50.09
CA GLN A 14 -22.24 -10.83 -49.03
C GLN A 14 -22.09 -12.16 -48.28
N LEU A 15 -21.99 -12.10 -46.95
CA LEU A 15 -21.84 -13.27 -46.08
C LEU A 15 -23.15 -13.53 -45.33
N PHE A 16 -23.60 -14.77 -45.36
CA PHE A 16 -24.71 -15.25 -44.53
C PHE A 16 -24.15 -16.22 -43.50
N LEU A 17 -24.27 -15.88 -42.22
CA LEU A 17 -23.71 -16.65 -41.11
C LEU A 17 -24.83 -17.08 -40.18
N GLN A 18 -24.84 -18.35 -39.79
CA GLN A 18 -25.72 -18.82 -38.73
C GLN A 18 -25.24 -18.26 -37.39
N SER A 19 -26.18 -17.82 -36.53
CA SER A 19 -25.88 -17.18 -35.24
C SER A 19 -24.89 -17.97 -34.37
N GLU A 20 -24.97 -19.30 -34.37
CA GLU A 20 -24.11 -20.17 -33.57
C GLU A 20 -22.68 -20.29 -34.12
N ALA A 21 -22.51 -20.18 -35.44
CA ALA A 21 -21.21 -20.28 -36.11
C ALA A 21 -20.54 -18.91 -36.32
N ALA A 22 -21.29 -17.81 -36.22
CA ALA A 22 -20.82 -16.46 -36.53
C ALA A 22 -19.53 -16.09 -35.80
N TYR A 23 -19.42 -16.43 -34.50
CA TYR A 23 -18.21 -16.15 -33.72
C TYR A 23 -16.98 -16.89 -34.27
N ALA A 24 -17.10 -18.20 -34.52
CA ALA A 24 -16.00 -19.01 -35.04
C ALA A 24 -15.60 -18.55 -36.45
N CYS A 25 -16.58 -18.27 -37.33
CA CYS A 25 -16.29 -17.77 -38.68
C CYS A 25 -15.55 -16.42 -38.65
N VAL A 26 -15.96 -15.48 -37.80
CA VAL A 26 -15.29 -14.17 -37.69
C VAL A 26 -13.88 -14.33 -37.10
N SER A 27 -13.68 -15.27 -36.16
CA SER A 27 -12.36 -15.60 -35.64
C SER A 27 -11.41 -16.05 -36.75
N GLU A 28 -11.82 -17.05 -37.55
CA GLU A 28 -11.01 -17.59 -38.66
C GLU A 28 -10.73 -16.53 -39.74
N LEU A 29 -11.73 -15.72 -40.10
CA LEU A 29 -11.55 -14.60 -41.03
C LEU A 29 -10.57 -13.55 -40.48
N GLY A 30 -10.54 -13.36 -39.17
CA GLY A 30 -9.59 -12.50 -38.47
C GLY A 30 -8.15 -13.01 -38.56
N GLU A 31 -7.92 -14.31 -38.40
CA GLU A 31 -6.58 -14.91 -38.56
C GLU A 31 -6.08 -14.86 -40.01
N LEU A 32 -6.99 -14.99 -40.99
CA LEU A 32 -6.64 -14.82 -42.41
C LEU A 32 -6.24 -13.37 -42.73
N GLY A 33 -6.93 -12.38 -42.15
CA GLY A 33 -6.58 -10.96 -42.31
C GLY A 33 -6.83 -10.36 -43.70
N LEU A 34 -7.67 -11.02 -44.52
CA LEU A 34 -7.93 -10.64 -45.92
C LEU A 34 -9.30 -9.97 -46.14
N VAL A 35 -10.06 -9.72 -45.07
CA VAL A 35 -11.44 -9.22 -45.15
C VAL A 35 -11.57 -7.88 -44.44
N GLN A 36 -12.26 -6.95 -45.10
CA GLN A 36 -12.70 -5.70 -44.50
C GLN A 36 -14.22 -5.69 -44.35
N PHE A 37 -14.72 -5.63 -43.12
CA PHE A 37 -16.14 -5.54 -42.85
C PHE A 37 -16.65 -4.11 -43.00
N ARG A 38 -17.85 -3.96 -43.57
CA ARG A 38 -18.57 -2.68 -43.63
C ARG A 38 -19.62 -2.65 -42.53
N ASP A 39 -19.78 -1.49 -41.90
CA ASP A 39 -20.84 -1.28 -40.92
C ASP A 39 -22.20 -1.24 -41.61
N LEU A 40 -23.06 -2.22 -41.30
CA LEU A 40 -24.45 -2.26 -41.76
C LEU A 40 -25.40 -1.53 -40.81
N ASN A 41 -24.92 -1.07 -39.66
CA ASN A 41 -25.69 -0.40 -38.61
C ASN A 41 -25.13 1.01 -38.28
N PRO A 42 -24.96 1.91 -39.26
CA PRO A 42 -24.39 3.24 -39.02
C PRO A 42 -25.28 4.14 -38.16
N ASP A 43 -26.60 3.95 -38.25
CA ASP A 43 -27.61 4.76 -37.54
C ASP A 43 -27.86 4.26 -36.11
N VAL A 44 -27.32 3.07 -35.76
CA VAL A 44 -27.48 2.48 -34.43
C VAL A 44 -26.31 2.88 -33.55
N ASN A 45 -26.63 3.57 -32.45
CA ASN A 45 -25.63 3.97 -31.46
C ASN A 45 -24.91 2.75 -30.88
N ALA A 46 -23.62 2.89 -30.57
CA ALA A 46 -22.77 1.84 -30.03
C ALA A 46 -23.42 1.11 -28.84
N PHE A 47 -24.17 1.80 -27.97
CA PHE A 47 -24.82 1.21 -26.78
C PHE A 47 -26.05 0.35 -27.06
N GLN A 48 -26.66 0.50 -28.24
CA GLN A 48 -27.87 -0.23 -28.63
C GLN A 48 -27.55 -1.47 -29.46
N ARG A 49 -26.27 -1.69 -29.80
CA ARG A 49 -25.83 -2.87 -30.55
C ARG A 49 -25.96 -4.14 -29.69
N LYS A 50 -26.14 -5.28 -30.34
CA LYS A 50 -26.48 -6.55 -29.67
C LYS A 50 -25.39 -7.04 -28.71
N PHE A 51 -24.12 -6.94 -29.10
CA PHE A 51 -22.98 -7.51 -28.36
C PHE A 51 -22.25 -6.49 -27.48
N VAL A 52 -22.94 -5.47 -26.97
CA VAL A 52 -22.32 -4.40 -26.15
C VAL A 52 -21.88 -4.91 -24.79
N ASN A 53 -22.66 -5.82 -24.21
CA ASN A 53 -22.37 -6.37 -22.89
C ASN A 53 -21.07 -7.19 -22.91
N GLU A 54 -20.85 -7.96 -23.96
CA GLU A 54 -19.66 -8.76 -24.19
C GLU A 54 -18.42 -7.89 -24.40
N VAL A 55 -18.55 -6.79 -25.15
CA VAL A 55 -17.45 -5.81 -25.29
C VAL A 55 -17.12 -5.17 -23.94
N ARG A 56 -18.12 -4.75 -23.16
CA ARG A 56 -17.91 -4.19 -21.81
C ARG A 56 -17.24 -5.17 -20.85
N ARG A 57 -17.64 -6.45 -20.91
CA ARG A 57 -16.99 -7.52 -20.14
C ARG A 57 -15.52 -7.69 -20.52
N CYS A 58 -15.19 -7.60 -21.80
CA CYS A 58 -13.80 -7.60 -22.27
C CYS A 58 -13.02 -6.36 -21.79
N ASP A 59 -13.62 -5.17 -21.81
CA ASP A 59 -13.00 -3.95 -21.29
C ASP A 59 -12.65 -4.08 -19.79
N GLU A 60 -13.54 -4.71 -19.02
CA GLU A 60 -13.32 -4.97 -17.61
C GLU A 60 -12.19 -5.99 -17.39
N MET A 61 -12.14 -7.07 -18.18
CA MET A 61 -10.99 -7.99 -18.17
C MET A 61 -9.67 -7.28 -18.52
N GLU A 62 -9.66 -6.41 -19.53
CA GLU A 62 -8.48 -5.60 -19.87
C GLU A 62 -8.09 -4.65 -18.74
N ARG A 63 -9.05 -4.11 -17.97
CA ARG A 63 -8.79 -3.29 -16.78
C ARG A 63 -8.07 -4.13 -15.71
N LYS A 64 -8.58 -5.34 -15.44
CA LYS A 64 -7.97 -6.28 -14.47
C LYS A 64 -6.55 -6.67 -14.89
N LEU A 65 -6.35 -7.03 -16.15
CA LEU A 65 -5.02 -7.37 -16.69
C LEU A 65 -4.04 -6.20 -16.63
N ARG A 66 -4.48 -4.96 -16.90
CA ARG A 66 -3.63 -3.75 -16.75
C ARG A 66 -3.22 -3.50 -15.30
N TYR A 67 -4.09 -3.78 -14.33
CA TYR A 67 -3.73 -3.72 -12.92
C TYR A 67 -2.62 -4.75 -12.59
N LEU A 68 -2.79 -6.00 -13.02
CA LEU A 68 -1.77 -7.05 -12.86
C LEU A 68 -0.44 -6.66 -13.51
N GLU A 69 -0.47 -6.14 -14.73
CA GLU A 69 0.71 -5.67 -15.45
C GLU A 69 1.48 -4.60 -14.66
N LYS A 70 0.77 -3.65 -14.06
CA LYS A 70 1.36 -2.60 -13.24
C LYS A 70 2.03 -3.15 -11.98
N GLU A 71 1.39 -4.10 -11.29
CA GLU A 71 1.96 -4.75 -10.10
C GLU A 71 3.20 -5.60 -10.45
N ILE A 72 3.15 -6.35 -11.55
CA ILE A 72 4.29 -7.15 -12.04
C ILE A 72 5.49 -6.25 -12.40
N LYS A 73 5.24 -5.13 -13.08
CA LYS A 73 6.28 -4.13 -13.41
C LYS A 73 6.87 -3.48 -12.16
N LYS A 74 6.04 -3.21 -11.14
CA LYS A 74 6.46 -2.62 -9.88
C LYS A 74 7.44 -3.53 -9.12
N ASP A 75 7.20 -4.84 -9.15
CA ASP A 75 8.08 -5.85 -8.55
C ASP A 75 9.25 -6.28 -9.46
N GLY A 76 9.40 -5.67 -10.65
CA GLY A 76 10.51 -5.92 -11.56
C GLY A 76 10.54 -7.33 -12.17
N ILE A 77 9.40 -8.03 -12.19
CA ILE A 77 9.32 -9.41 -12.67
C ILE A 77 9.30 -9.40 -14.22
N PRO A 78 10.19 -10.15 -14.89
CA PRO A 78 10.22 -10.21 -16.35
C PRO A 78 8.98 -10.94 -16.88
N MET A 79 8.26 -10.30 -17.81
CA MET A 79 7.15 -10.93 -18.50
C MET A 79 7.68 -11.76 -19.66
N LEU A 80 7.42 -13.06 -19.63
CA LEU A 80 7.80 -13.94 -20.73
C LEU A 80 6.94 -13.62 -21.95
N ASP A 81 7.59 -13.43 -23.09
CA ASP A 81 6.94 -13.44 -24.39
C ASP A 81 7.14 -14.82 -25.01
N THR A 82 6.07 -15.57 -25.19
CA THR A 82 6.14 -16.82 -25.94
C THR A 82 6.27 -16.56 -27.44
N GLY A 83 6.06 -15.32 -27.93
CA GLY A 83 6.13 -14.97 -29.35
C GLY A 83 5.01 -15.59 -30.21
N GLU A 84 4.34 -16.62 -29.70
CA GLU A 84 3.17 -17.24 -30.30
C GLU A 84 1.92 -16.41 -30.03
N SER A 85 1.19 -16.08 -31.10
CA SER A 85 -0.13 -15.47 -30.99
C SER A 85 -1.16 -16.58 -30.72
N PRO A 86 -1.75 -16.66 -29.51
CA PRO A 86 -2.76 -17.67 -29.23
C PRO A 86 -3.99 -17.48 -30.12
N GLU A 87 -4.65 -18.59 -30.45
CA GLU A 87 -5.95 -18.58 -31.14
C GLU A 87 -7.02 -17.86 -30.27
N ALA A 88 -8.05 -17.32 -30.92
CA ALA A 88 -9.14 -16.68 -30.20
C ALA A 88 -9.89 -17.74 -29.35
N PRO A 89 -10.09 -17.49 -28.05
CA PRO A 89 -10.85 -18.39 -27.20
C PRO A 89 -12.29 -18.54 -27.65
N GLN A 90 -12.89 -19.69 -27.38
CA GLN A 90 -14.32 -19.89 -27.55
C GLN A 90 -15.12 -19.01 -26.56
N PRO A 91 -16.36 -18.59 -26.89
CA PRO A 91 -17.18 -17.75 -26.02
C PRO A 91 -17.41 -18.33 -24.61
N ARG A 92 -17.36 -19.66 -24.46
CA ARG A 92 -17.48 -20.33 -23.14
C ARG A 92 -16.26 -20.08 -22.26
N GLU A 93 -15.06 -20.10 -22.84
CA GLU A 93 -13.80 -19.85 -22.11
C GLU A 93 -13.71 -18.42 -21.59
N MET A 94 -14.46 -17.47 -22.18
CA MET A 94 -14.56 -16.10 -21.69
C MET A 94 -15.00 -16.05 -20.22
N ILE A 95 -15.95 -16.90 -19.82
CA ILE A 95 -16.46 -16.96 -18.44
C ILE A 95 -15.37 -17.44 -17.48
N ASP A 96 -14.62 -18.46 -17.88
CA ASP A 96 -13.52 -19.00 -17.09
C ASP A 96 -12.38 -17.96 -16.94
N LEU A 97 -12.05 -17.26 -18.03
CA LEU A 97 -11.07 -16.18 -18.00
C LEU A 97 -11.49 -15.06 -17.04
N GLU A 98 -12.75 -14.62 -17.08
CA GLU A 98 -13.26 -13.62 -16.15
C GLU A 98 -13.11 -14.06 -14.69
N ALA A 99 -13.53 -15.29 -14.38
CA ALA A 99 -13.42 -15.84 -13.03
C ALA A 99 -11.96 -15.91 -12.56
N THR A 100 -11.04 -16.31 -13.44
CA THR A 100 -9.60 -16.35 -13.10
C THR A 100 -9.03 -14.95 -12.87
N PHE A 101 -9.35 -13.96 -13.71
CA PHE A 101 -8.85 -12.59 -13.55
C PHE A 101 -9.43 -11.90 -12.33
N GLU A 102 -10.70 -12.17 -12.01
CA GLU A 102 -11.33 -11.66 -10.80
C GLU A 102 -10.70 -12.23 -9.54
N LYS A 103 -10.47 -13.55 -9.50
CA LYS A 103 -9.78 -14.20 -8.40
C LYS A 103 -8.38 -13.64 -8.20
N LEU A 104 -7.61 -13.48 -9.29
CA LEU A 104 -6.25 -12.92 -9.23
C LEU A 104 -6.23 -11.45 -8.78
N GLU A 105 -7.15 -10.61 -9.27
CA GLU A 105 -7.25 -9.22 -8.82
C GLU A 105 -7.60 -9.14 -7.33
N ASN A 106 -8.58 -9.92 -6.88
CA ASN A 106 -9.03 -9.92 -5.48
C ASN A 106 -7.93 -10.43 -4.54
N GLU A 107 -7.28 -11.55 -4.90
CA GLU A 107 -6.18 -12.11 -4.11
C GLU A 107 -5.03 -11.11 -3.98
N LEU A 108 -4.62 -10.45 -5.06
CA LEU A 108 -3.54 -9.46 -5.00
C LEU A 108 -3.93 -8.19 -4.24
N ARG A 109 -5.17 -7.71 -4.38
CA ARG A 109 -5.66 -6.56 -3.61
C ARG A 109 -5.67 -6.87 -2.11
N GLU A 110 -6.16 -8.04 -1.73
CA GLU A 110 -6.21 -8.47 -0.34
C GLU A 110 -4.80 -8.63 0.24
N VAL A 111 -3.90 -9.30 -0.47
CA VAL A 111 -2.50 -9.48 -0.05
C VAL A 111 -1.80 -8.13 0.09
N ASN A 112 -2.03 -7.19 -0.83
CA ASN A 112 -1.44 -5.85 -0.75
C ASN A 112 -1.99 -5.04 0.44
N GLN A 113 -3.30 -5.06 0.68
CA GLN A 113 -3.92 -4.39 1.85
C GLN A 113 -3.41 -4.98 3.17
N ASN A 114 -3.31 -6.31 3.24
CA ASN A 114 -2.80 -7.01 4.41
C ASN A 114 -1.31 -6.71 4.63
N ALA A 115 -0.51 -6.66 3.55
CA ALA A 115 0.90 -6.30 3.63
C ALA A 115 1.11 -4.86 4.11
N GLU A 116 0.29 -3.90 3.66
CA GLU A 116 0.32 -2.52 4.16
C GLU A 116 -0.04 -2.43 5.64
N ALA A 117 -1.08 -3.15 6.08
CA ALA A 117 -1.47 -3.20 7.48
C ALA A 117 -0.37 -3.82 8.36
N LEU A 118 0.23 -4.93 7.91
CA LEU A 118 1.35 -5.58 8.60
C LEU A 118 2.58 -4.65 8.68
N LYS A 119 2.91 -3.93 7.59
CA LYS A 119 4.00 -2.95 7.59
C LYS A 119 3.76 -1.81 8.59
N ARG A 120 2.53 -1.30 8.68
CA ARG A 120 2.17 -0.26 9.68
C ARG A 120 2.36 -0.78 11.10
N ASN A 121 1.81 -1.95 11.42
CA ASN A 121 1.96 -2.57 12.74
C ASN A 121 3.43 -2.84 13.08
N PHE A 122 4.21 -3.31 12.10
CA PHE A 122 5.64 -3.54 12.26
C PHE A 122 6.40 -2.26 12.59
N LEU A 123 6.08 -1.15 11.90
CA LEU A 123 6.69 0.15 12.18
C LEU A 123 6.32 0.68 13.56
N GLU A 124 5.05 0.57 13.96
CA GLU A 124 4.59 1.00 15.30
C GLU A 124 5.31 0.23 16.42
N LEU A 125 5.45 -1.09 16.27
CA LEU A 125 6.19 -1.91 17.25
C LEU A 125 7.68 -1.62 17.22
N THR A 126 8.26 -1.34 16.06
CA THR A 126 9.67 -0.96 15.94
C THR A 126 9.93 0.39 16.62
N GLU A 127 9.05 1.36 16.46
CA GLU A 127 9.08 2.63 17.19
C GLU A 127 9.00 2.40 18.70
N LEU A 128 8.03 1.59 19.16
CA LEU A 128 7.88 1.24 20.57
C LEU A 128 9.13 0.54 21.12
N LYS A 129 9.74 -0.38 20.38
CA LYS A 129 11.01 -1.03 20.73
C LYS A 129 12.12 -0.01 20.95
N HIS A 130 12.25 0.97 20.06
CA HIS A 130 13.25 2.03 20.20
C HIS A 130 12.98 2.92 21.42
N ILE A 131 11.72 3.24 21.69
CA ILE A 131 11.32 3.97 22.89
C ILE A 131 11.74 3.21 24.14
N LEU A 132 11.29 1.96 24.31
CA LEU A 132 11.57 1.15 25.49
C LEU A 132 13.07 0.97 25.73
N ARG A 133 13.87 0.80 24.66
CA ARG A 133 15.32 0.66 24.76
C ARG A 133 16.02 1.96 25.16
N LYS A 134 15.63 3.10 24.59
CA LYS A 134 16.28 4.40 24.87
C LYS A 134 15.78 5.00 26.18
N THR A 135 14.51 4.79 26.56
CA THR A 135 13.97 5.24 27.85
C THR A 135 14.60 4.49 29.01
N GLN A 136 14.90 3.19 28.86
CA GLN A 136 15.63 2.44 29.89
C GLN A 136 16.96 3.12 30.26
N VAL A 137 17.74 3.56 29.27
CA VAL A 137 19.00 4.30 29.51
C VAL A 137 18.74 5.61 30.28
N PHE A 138 17.69 6.35 29.92
CA PHE A 138 17.35 7.59 30.60
C PHE A 138 16.94 7.43 32.06
N PHE A 139 16.24 6.33 32.40
CA PHE A 139 15.86 6.01 33.78
C PHE A 139 17.04 5.42 34.56
N ASP A 140 17.87 4.58 33.96
CA ASP A 140 19.06 4.00 34.62
C ASP A 140 20.11 5.09 34.95
N GLU A 141 20.29 6.09 34.06
CA GLU A 141 21.08 7.30 34.36
C GLU A 141 20.53 8.12 35.53
N GLN A 142 19.20 8.05 35.76
CA GLN A 142 18.54 8.76 36.85
C GLN A 142 18.69 8.02 38.19
N GLU A 143 18.70 6.68 38.20
CA GLU A 143 18.93 5.86 39.40
C GLU A 143 20.40 5.80 39.82
N GLY A 144 21.34 5.83 38.87
CA GLY A 144 22.79 5.85 39.17
C GLY A 144 23.32 7.20 39.67
N GLY A 145 22.55 8.27 39.50
CA GLY A 145 22.89 9.63 39.94
C GLY A 145 21.89 10.15 40.97
N MET A 146 22.17 9.91 42.26
CA MET A 146 21.35 10.40 43.38
C MET A 146 21.17 11.95 43.40
N HIS A 147 21.93 12.69 42.58
CA HIS A 147 21.82 14.14 42.40
C HIS A 147 20.84 14.61 41.29
N THR A 148 20.46 13.75 40.34
CA THR A 148 19.72 14.19 39.14
C THR A 148 18.21 14.34 39.38
N THR A 149 17.60 13.46 40.19
CA THR A 149 16.17 13.56 40.56
C THR A 149 15.90 14.79 41.41
N GLU A 150 16.78 15.13 42.34
CA GLU A 150 16.71 16.39 43.10
C GLU A 150 16.88 17.61 42.19
N SER A 151 17.77 17.55 41.20
CA SER A 151 18.00 18.66 40.27
C SER A 151 16.85 18.86 39.27
N MET A 152 16.19 17.78 38.81
CA MET A 152 15.00 17.88 37.95
C MET A 152 13.78 18.40 38.71
N THR A 153 13.60 17.93 39.95
CA THR A 153 12.55 18.42 40.84
C THR A 153 12.81 19.90 41.18
N ARG A 154 14.06 20.30 41.42
CA ARG A 154 14.45 21.72 41.59
C ARG A 154 14.26 22.58 40.34
N ALA A 155 14.49 22.04 39.15
CA ALA A 155 14.32 22.78 37.90
C ALA A 155 12.85 23.03 37.54
N LEU A 156 11.94 22.15 37.99
CA LEU A 156 10.50 22.27 37.77
C LEU A 156 9.76 23.01 38.90
N ILE A 157 10.36 23.09 40.10
CA ILE A 157 9.85 23.89 41.21
C ILE A 157 10.32 25.34 41.04
N THR A 158 9.45 26.19 40.49
CA THR A 158 9.62 27.65 40.47
C THR A 158 9.79 28.20 41.90
N ASP A 159 10.67 29.20 42.04
CA ASP A 159 11.19 29.82 43.27
C ASP A 159 10.15 30.38 44.27
N GLU A 160 8.84 30.33 43.95
CA GLU A 160 7.73 30.82 44.81
C GLU A 160 7.29 29.84 45.91
N SER A 161 7.83 28.63 45.97
CA SER A 161 7.45 27.60 46.98
C SER A 161 8.57 27.27 47.96
N ARG A 162 9.48 28.22 48.22
CA ARG A 162 10.56 28.09 49.22
C ARG A 162 10.11 28.17 50.68
N THR A 163 8.82 28.36 50.97
CA THR A 163 8.30 28.37 52.34
C THR A 163 7.92 26.96 52.81
N GLY A 164 8.91 26.23 53.34
CA GLY A 164 8.78 25.53 54.62
C GLY A 164 7.77 24.38 54.75
N LYS A 165 7.60 23.50 53.76
CA LYS A 165 7.03 22.16 53.99
C LYS A 165 7.85 21.11 53.25
N ALA A 166 8.31 20.10 53.99
CA ALA A 166 8.89 18.88 53.43
C ALA A 166 7.87 18.26 52.47
N MET A 167 8.08 18.47 51.17
CA MET A 167 7.31 17.79 50.13
C MET A 167 7.76 16.33 50.14
N GLY A 168 6.80 15.41 50.29
CA GLY A 168 7.01 14.00 50.00
C GLY A 168 7.48 13.79 48.55
N PRO A 169 7.81 12.55 48.15
CA PRO A 169 8.33 12.26 46.82
C PRO A 169 7.39 12.82 45.74
N VAL A 170 7.87 13.80 44.99
CA VAL A 170 7.11 14.43 43.90
C VAL A 170 7.06 13.45 42.74
N GLN A 171 5.92 12.83 42.50
CA GLN A 171 5.73 11.95 41.35
C GLN A 171 5.56 12.80 40.09
N LEU A 172 6.61 12.84 39.26
CA LEU A 172 6.59 13.50 37.96
C LEU A 172 5.84 12.61 36.96
N GLY A 173 4.89 13.18 36.24
CA GLY A 173 4.29 12.52 35.09
C GLY A 173 5.21 12.62 33.88
N PHE A 174 5.18 11.62 33.00
CA PHE A 174 5.90 11.69 31.73
C PHE A 174 5.07 11.21 30.54
N VAL A 175 5.49 11.64 29.35
CA VAL A 175 4.99 11.18 28.07
C VAL A 175 6.17 10.84 27.18
N ALA A 176 6.12 9.67 26.54
CA ALA A 176 7.12 9.23 25.57
C ALA A 176 6.52 9.14 24.17
N GLY A 177 7.33 9.42 23.16
CA GLY A 177 6.88 9.38 21.78
C GLY A 177 8.02 9.46 20.77
N VAL A 178 7.64 9.45 19.50
CA VAL A 178 8.55 9.53 18.36
C VAL A 178 8.15 10.71 17.48
N ILE A 179 9.15 11.43 16.96
CA ILE A 179 8.96 12.56 16.05
C ILE A 179 9.98 12.51 14.91
N LEU A 180 9.63 13.08 13.75
CA LEU A 180 10.57 13.31 12.66
C LEU A 180 11.71 14.22 13.12
N ARG A 181 12.95 13.82 12.80
CA ARG A 181 14.16 14.54 13.25
C ARG A 181 14.18 16.00 12.80
N GLU A 182 13.70 16.27 11.60
CA GLU A 182 13.63 17.63 11.03
C GLU A 182 12.72 18.58 11.82
N ARG A 183 11.70 18.04 12.47
CA ARG A 183 10.72 18.83 13.25
C ARG A 183 11.16 19.06 14.70
N LEU A 184 12.17 18.33 15.15
CA LEU A 184 12.64 18.31 16.53
C LEU A 184 13.02 19.71 17.08
N PRO A 185 13.78 20.56 16.35
CA PRO A 185 14.16 21.88 16.87
C PRO A 185 12.99 22.87 16.97
N ALA A 186 11.97 22.72 16.12
CA ALA A 186 10.75 23.53 16.20
C ALA A 186 9.84 23.05 17.33
N PHE A 187 9.76 21.72 17.51
CA PHE A 187 9.01 21.09 18.60
C PHE A 187 9.53 21.51 19.97
N GLU A 188 10.83 21.44 20.21
CA GLU A 188 11.47 21.85 21.47
C GLU A 188 11.19 23.31 21.81
N ARG A 189 11.37 24.23 20.84
CA ARG A 189 11.09 25.66 21.03
C ARG A 189 9.62 25.93 21.35
N MET A 190 8.69 25.21 20.71
CA MET A 190 7.26 25.34 21.02
C MET A 190 6.95 24.83 22.43
N LEU A 191 7.48 23.66 22.79
CA LEU A 191 7.30 23.06 24.10
C LEU A 191 7.77 24.01 25.20
N TRP A 192 8.98 24.58 25.05
CA TRP A 192 9.54 25.55 25.99
C TRP A 192 8.66 26.79 26.15
N ARG A 193 8.23 27.39 25.03
CA ARG A 193 7.41 28.63 25.03
C ARG A 193 6.02 28.41 25.64
N ALA A 194 5.33 27.35 25.22
CA ALA A 194 3.96 27.07 25.65
C ALA A 194 3.86 26.61 27.12
N CYS A 195 4.89 25.93 27.60
CA CYS A 195 4.97 25.43 28.98
C CYS A 195 5.80 26.34 29.90
N ARG A 196 6.33 27.46 29.41
CA ARG A 196 7.15 28.43 30.16
C ARG A 196 8.36 27.81 30.87
N GLY A 197 8.96 26.78 30.27
CA GLY A 197 10.09 26.06 30.86
C GLY A 197 9.73 25.02 31.93
N ASN A 198 8.44 24.83 32.26
CA ASN A 198 8.00 23.86 33.28
C ASN A 198 7.91 22.42 32.75
N VAL A 199 8.71 22.08 31.74
CA VAL A 199 8.76 20.76 31.10
C VAL A 199 10.20 20.41 30.82
N PHE A 200 10.58 19.17 31.11
CA PHE A 200 11.92 18.68 30.86
C PHE A 200 11.89 17.66 29.73
N LEU A 201 12.53 18.00 28.61
CA LEU A 201 12.60 17.18 27.40
C LEU A 201 13.95 16.45 27.38
N ARG A 202 13.92 15.11 27.27
CA ARG A 202 15.07 14.32 26.82
C ARG A 202 14.76 13.72 25.46
N GLN A 203 15.78 13.66 24.61
CA GLN A 203 15.67 13.14 23.25
C GLN A 203 16.81 12.16 22.95
N ALA A 204 16.50 11.11 22.20
CA ALA A 204 17.47 10.16 21.68
C ALA A 204 17.24 9.96 20.18
N VAL A 205 18.33 9.99 19.45
CA VAL A 205 18.32 9.76 18.01
C VAL A 205 18.14 8.26 17.73
N ILE A 206 17.30 7.93 16.74
CA ILE A 206 17.23 6.57 16.17
C ILE A 206 18.20 6.53 14.98
N ASP A 207 19.23 5.70 15.07
CA ASP A 207 20.30 5.66 14.06
C ASP A 207 19.83 5.01 12.75
N SER A 208 18.92 4.03 12.84
CA SER A 208 18.31 3.37 11.69
C SER A 208 17.20 4.20 11.06
N ALA A 209 17.24 4.36 9.73
CA ALA A 209 16.11 4.92 8.99
C ALA A 209 14.92 3.96 9.05
N LEU A 210 13.73 4.50 9.30
CA LEU A 210 12.47 3.75 9.29
C LEU A 210 11.77 4.00 7.95
N GLU A 211 11.21 2.97 7.34
CA GLU A 211 10.48 3.09 6.08
C GLU A 211 9.05 3.53 6.37
N ASP A 212 8.60 4.65 5.79
CA ASP A 212 7.21 5.09 5.91
C ASP A 212 6.30 4.15 5.08
N PRO A 213 5.24 3.57 5.69
CA PRO A 213 4.41 2.55 5.08
C PRO A 213 3.57 3.07 3.90
N SER A 214 3.47 4.40 3.71
CA SER A 214 2.63 5.01 2.68
C SER A 214 3.37 5.31 1.37
N ASN A 215 4.63 5.71 1.44
CA ASN A 215 5.45 6.11 0.29
C ASN A 215 6.72 5.25 0.11
N GLY A 216 7.10 4.45 1.12
CA GLY A 216 8.35 3.68 1.10
C GLY A 216 9.59 4.54 1.35
N ASP A 217 9.43 5.80 1.78
CA ASP A 217 10.54 6.71 2.00
C ASP A 217 11.26 6.38 3.31
N LYS A 218 12.58 6.43 3.28
CA LYS A 218 13.43 6.25 4.47
C LYS A 218 13.43 7.54 5.27
N VAL A 219 12.71 7.53 6.39
CA VAL A 219 12.61 8.67 7.31
C VAL A 219 13.45 8.48 8.56
N TYR A 220 14.15 9.54 8.96
CA TYR A 220 14.88 9.57 10.22
C TYR A 220 14.00 10.13 11.33
N LYS A 221 13.79 9.32 12.36
CA LYS A 221 13.01 9.69 13.53
C LYS A 221 13.89 9.83 14.77
N SER A 222 13.34 10.41 15.82
CA SER A 222 13.97 10.56 17.13
C SER A 222 12.93 10.30 18.21
N VAL A 223 13.36 9.58 19.25
CA VAL A 223 12.57 9.30 20.44
C VAL A 223 12.69 10.49 21.36
N PHE A 224 11.59 10.85 22.03
CA PHE A 224 11.61 11.82 23.10
C PHE A 224 10.85 11.32 24.31
N ILE A 225 11.23 11.82 25.48
CA ILE A 225 10.50 11.69 26.73
C ILE A 225 10.39 13.09 27.36
N ILE A 226 9.17 13.47 27.73
CA ILE A 226 8.87 14.76 28.34
C ILE A 226 8.36 14.50 29.75
N PHE A 227 9.06 15.05 30.73
CA PHE A 227 8.65 15.07 32.13
C PHE A 227 7.94 16.38 32.45
N PHE A 228 6.85 16.29 33.19
CA PHE A 228 6.04 17.43 33.60
C PHE A 228 5.35 17.15 34.95
N GLN A 229 4.92 18.22 35.61
CA GLN A 229 4.17 18.12 36.85
C GLN A 229 2.77 18.71 36.67
N GLY A 230 1.74 17.90 36.93
CA GLY A 230 0.33 18.31 36.88
C GLY A 230 -0.39 18.09 35.54
N ASP A 231 -1.70 17.85 35.63
CA ASP A 231 -2.55 17.44 34.49
C ASP A 231 -2.79 18.53 33.44
N GLN A 232 -2.71 19.80 33.84
CA GLN A 232 -2.84 20.93 32.91
C GLN A 232 -1.69 20.94 31.89
N LEU A 233 -0.45 20.69 32.35
CA LEU A 233 0.71 20.58 31.48
C LEU A 233 0.63 19.33 30.60
N LYS A 234 0.18 18.19 31.15
CA LYS A 234 -0.08 16.96 30.38
C LYS A 234 -0.95 17.21 29.15
N THR A 235 -2.07 17.93 29.35
CA THR A 235 -3.02 18.23 28.28
C THR A 235 -2.41 19.16 27.23
N ARG A 236 -1.63 20.16 27.65
CA ARG A 236 -0.91 21.06 26.72
C ARG A 236 0.16 20.32 25.92
N VAL A 237 0.98 19.50 26.57
CA VAL A 237 2.03 18.70 25.91
C VAL A 237 1.41 17.78 24.87
N LYS A 238 0.32 17.07 25.20
CA LYS A 238 -0.41 16.22 24.24
C LYS A 238 -0.88 17.00 23.01
N LYS A 239 -1.46 18.19 23.19
CA LYS A 239 -1.89 19.06 22.07
C LYS A 239 -0.71 19.51 21.19
N ILE A 240 0.45 19.79 21.78
CA ILE A 240 1.66 20.13 21.03
C ILE A 240 2.16 18.90 20.25
N CYS A 241 2.21 17.73 20.87
CA CYS A 241 2.59 16.48 20.19
C CYS A 241 1.68 16.20 18.98
N GLU A 242 0.37 16.36 19.14
CA GLU A 242 -0.61 16.22 18.05
C GLU A 242 -0.37 17.23 16.93
N GLY A 243 -0.16 18.51 17.26
CA GLY A 243 0.12 19.57 16.27
C GLY A 243 1.40 19.34 15.46
N PHE A 244 2.43 18.73 16.05
CA PHE A 244 3.67 18.38 15.36
C PHE A 244 3.64 17.01 14.66
N ARG A 245 2.52 16.28 14.78
CA ARG A 245 2.35 14.89 14.31
C ARG A 245 3.35 13.91 14.94
N ALA A 246 3.62 14.08 16.23
CA ALA A 246 4.39 13.11 17.00
C ALA A 246 3.49 11.94 17.43
N THR A 247 3.98 10.71 17.31
CA THR A 247 3.29 9.50 17.76
C THR A 247 3.63 9.25 19.22
N LEU A 248 2.60 9.17 20.07
CA LEU A 248 2.74 8.92 21.51
C LEU A 248 2.52 7.44 21.81
N TYR A 249 3.39 6.87 22.64
CA TYR A 249 3.30 5.46 23.02
C TYR A 249 3.20 5.29 24.54
N PRO A 250 2.44 4.30 25.02
CA PRO A 250 2.41 3.97 26.44
C PRO A 250 3.77 3.40 26.86
N CYS A 251 4.34 3.93 27.93
CA CYS A 251 5.60 3.46 28.50
C CYS A 251 5.41 3.25 30.01
N PRO A 252 5.56 2.03 30.53
CA PRO A 252 5.45 1.76 31.97
C PRO A 252 6.48 2.54 32.80
N GLU A 253 6.07 2.95 34.01
CA GLU A 253 6.96 3.62 34.98
C GLU A 253 7.89 2.60 35.64
N ALA A 254 7.38 1.41 35.99
CA ALA A 254 8.13 0.35 36.64
C ALA A 254 9.17 -0.30 35.71
N PRO A 255 10.44 -0.45 36.15
CA PRO A 255 11.49 -1.08 35.34
C PRO A 255 11.20 -2.54 34.96
N THR A 256 10.53 -3.29 35.84
CA THR A 256 10.14 -4.70 35.59
C THR A 256 9.15 -4.80 34.43
N ASP A 257 8.08 -4.03 34.48
CA ASP A 257 7.00 -4.04 33.49
C ASP A 257 7.50 -3.54 32.13
N ARG A 258 8.46 -2.61 32.15
CA ARG A 258 9.12 -2.14 30.93
C ARG A 258 9.96 -3.22 30.26
N ARG A 259 10.72 -4.01 31.04
CA ARG A 259 11.49 -5.15 30.49
C ARG A 259 10.56 -6.22 29.95
N GLU A 260 9.48 -6.54 30.66
CA GLU A 260 8.46 -7.50 30.20
C GLU A 260 7.81 -7.04 28.89
N MET A 261 7.39 -5.78 28.81
CA MET A 261 6.84 -5.19 27.60
C MET A 261 7.87 -5.18 26.45
N ALA A 262 9.14 -4.89 26.73
CA ALA A 262 10.19 -4.91 25.72
C ALA A 262 10.41 -6.31 25.15
N MET A 263 10.43 -7.35 25.99
CA MET A 263 10.52 -8.74 25.54
C MET A 263 9.31 -9.13 24.69
N GLY A 264 8.09 -8.80 25.13
CA GLY A 264 6.87 -9.08 24.38
C GLY A 264 6.78 -8.33 23.05
N VAL A 265 7.34 -7.12 22.95
CA VAL A 265 7.45 -6.38 21.70
C VAL A 265 8.47 -7.02 20.76
N MET A 266 9.62 -7.49 21.28
CA MET A 266 10.63 -8.15 20.45
C MET A 266 10.12 -9.45 19.83
N THR A 267 9.43 -10.31 20.60
CA THR A 267 8.85 -11.55 20.06
C THR A 267 7.81 -11.27 18.98
N ARG A 268 6.91 -10.30 19.22
CA ARG A 268 5.92 -9.88 18.20
C ARG A 268 6.55 -9.34 16.92
N ILE A 269 7.68 -8.62 17.04
CA ILE A 269 8.43 -8.12 15.87
C ILE A 269 9.01 -9.30 15.06
N GLU A 270 9.53 -10.33 15.73
CA GLU A 270 10.05 -11.53 15.08
C GLU A 270 8.94 -12.33 14.37
N ASP A 271 7.79 -12.50 15.03
CA ASP A 271 6.61 -13.14 14.45
C ASP A 271 6.12 -12.36 13.21
N LEU A 272 5.99 -11.03 13.32
CA LEU A 272 5.57 -10.18 12.20
C LEU A 272 6.56 -10.19 11.05
N ASN A 273 7.88 -10.20 11.31
CA ASN A 273 8.88 -10.34 10.26
C ASN A 273 8.70 -11.65 9.48
N THR A 274 8.42 -12.75 10.19
CA THR A 274 8.19 -14.06 9.59
C THR A 274 6.94 -14.04 8.71
N VAL A 275 5.83 -13.50 9.22
CA VAL A 275 4.57 -13.38 8.46
C VAL A 275 4.72 -12.45 7.26
N LEU A 276 5.45 -11.34 7.41
CA LEU A 276 5.68 -10.37 6.34
C LEU A 276 6.55 -10.96 5.22
N GLY A 277 7.57 -11.75 5.56
CA GLY A 277 8.35 -12.52 4.60
C GLY A 277 7.49 -13.53 3.85
N GLN A 278 6.70 -14.34 4.56
CA GLN A 278 5.79 -15.31 3.93
C GLN A 278 4.74 -14.63 3.02
N THR A 279 4.23 -13.47 3.42
CA THR A 279 3.26 -12.70 2.62
C THR A 279 3.91 -12.17 1.34
N GLN A 280 5.15 -11.67 1.43
CA GLN A 280 5.90 -11.23 0.25
C GLN A 280 6.22 -12.39 -0.69
N ASP A 281 6.65 -13.53 -0.16
CA ASP A 281 6.93 -14.73 -0.95
C ASP A 281 5.66 -15.25 -1.64
N HIS A 282 4.53 -15.28 -0.93
CA HIS A 282 3.24 -15.65 -1.52
C HIS A 282 2.87 -14.70 -2.67
N ARG A 283 2.94 -13.38 -2.43
CA ARG A 283 2.66 -12.37 -3.45
C ARG A 283 3.56 -12.55 -4.67
N HIS A 284 4.86 -12.74 -4.45
CA HIS A 284 5.83 -12.92 -5.52
C HIS A 284 5.52 -14.18 -6.34
N ARG A 285 5.19 -15.31 -5.71
CA ARG A 285 4.78 -16.54 -6.41
C ARG A 285 3.54 -16.34 -7.28
N VAL A 286 2.51 -15.65 -6.77
CA VAL A 286 1.29 -15.34 -7.52
C VAL A 286 1.60 -14.46 -8.72
N LEU A 287 2.40 -13.40 -8.54
CA LEU A 287 2.80 -12.50 -9.62
C LEU A 287 3.66 -13.21 -10.67
N VAL A 288 4.59 -14.07 -10.28
CA VAL A 288 5.40 -14.88 -11.21
C VAL A 288 4.54 -15.85 -12.00
N ALA A 289 3.56 -16.49 -11.36
CA ALA A 289 2.62 -17.38 -12.06
C ALA A 289 1.76 -16.62 -13.08
N ALA A 290 1.27 -15.43 -12.71
CA ALA A 290 0.51 -14.56 -13.60
C ALA A 290 1.37 -14.00 -14.75
N ALA A 291 2.61 -13.60 -14.47
CA ALA A 291 3.52 -13.00 -15.45
C ALA A 291 3.85 -13.92 -16.63
N LYS A 292 3.80 -15.25 -16.43
CA LYS A 292 4.00 -16.24 -17.50
C LYS A 292 2.93 -16.19 -18.57
N ASN A 293 1.68 -15.90 -18.20
CA ASN A 293 0.52 -15.96 -19.10
C ASN A 293 -0.07 -14.59 -19.45
N LEU A 294 0.40 -13.51 -18.81
CA LEU A 294 -0.19 -12.18 -18.93
C LEU A 294 -0.29 -11.68 -20.37
N LYS A 295 0.77 -11.85 -21.17
CA LYS A 295 0.76 -11.45 -22.59
C LYS A 295 -0.27 -12.24 -23.39
N ASN A 296 -0.33 -13.56 -23.18
CA ASN A 296 -1.31 -14.42 -23.84
C ASN A 296 -2.74 -14.06 -23.45
N TRP A 297 -2.99 -13.74 -22.18
CA TRP A 297 -4.29 -13.24 -21.72
C TRP A 297 -4.70 -11.93 -22.38
N PHE A 298 -3.77 -10.97 -22.54
CA PHE A 298 -4.06 -9.75 -23.27
C PHE A 298 -4.44 -10.01 -24.73
N VAL A 299 -3.69 -10.87 -25.43
CA VAL A 299 -4.00 -11.21 -26.83
C VAL A 299 -5.37 -11.88 -26.93
N LYS A 300 -5.63 -12.87 -26.07
CA LYS A 300 -6.92 -13.58 -26.01
C LYS A 300 -8.09 -12.61 -25.81
N VAL A 301 -8.03 -11.74 -24.80
CA VAL A 301 -9.11 -10.78 -24.51
C VAL A 301 -9.29 -9.77 -25.65
N ARG A 302 -8.20 -9.28 -26.24
CA ARG A 302 -8.27 -8.36 -27.39
C ARG A 302 -8.88 -9.02 -28.63
N LYS A 303 -8.56 -10.29 -28.89
CA LYS A 303 -9.18 -11.07 -29.98
C LYS A 303 -10.69 -11.22 -29.75
N ILE A 304 -11.11 -11.65 -28.55
CA ILE A 304 -12.54 -11.75 -28.20
C ILE A 304 -13.26 -10.41 -28.41
N LYS A 305 -12.68 -9.32 -27.89
CA LYS A 305 -13.23 -7.97 -28.03
C LYS A 305 -13.34 -7.54 -29.49
N ALA A 306 -12.34 -7.82 -30.32
CA ALA A 306 -12.35 -7.50 -31.75
C ALA A 306 -13.43 -8.30 -32.50
N ILE A 307 -13.62 -9.58 -32.15
CA ILE A 307 -14.68 -10.42 -32.74
C ILE A 307 -16.06 -9.84 -32.39
N TYR A 308 -16.35 -9.55 -31.12
CA TYR A 308 -17.64 -8.95 -30.74
C TYR A 308 -17.84 -7.55 -31.31
N HIS A 309 -16.76 -6.75 -31.43
CA HIS A 309 -16.83 -5.46 -32.09
C HIS A 309 -17.19 -5.61 -33.58
N THR A 310 -16.62 -6.62 -34.26
CA THR A 310 -16.93 -6.94 -35.66
C THR A 310 -18.35 -7.47 -35.83
N LEU A 311 -18.80 -8.38 -34.95
CA LEU A 311 -20.18 -8.88 -34.97
C LEU A 311 -21.22 -7.78 -34.77
N ASN A 312 -20.86 -6.70 -34.05
CA ASN A 312 -21.71 -5.52 -33.89
C ASN A 312 -21.88 -4.70 -35.18
N LEU A 313 -21.08 -4.93 -36.22
CA LEU A 313 -21.22 -4.32 -37.55
C LEU A 313 -22.22 -5.08 -38.43
N PHE A 314 -22.59 -6.30 -38.05
CA PHE A 314 -23.45 -7.17 -38.87
C PHE A 314 -24.93 -6.84 -38.64
N ASN A 315 -25.73 -7.02 -39.68
CA ASN A 315 -27.18 -7.01 -39.55
C ASN A 315 -27.66 -8.37 -39.02
N LEU A 316 -28.58 -8.35 -38.07
CA LEU A 316 -29.07 -9.54 -37.34
C LEU A 316 -30.47 -9.99 -37.80
N ASP A 317 -31.13 -9.21 -38.66
CA ASP A 317 -32.53 -9.36 -39.03
C ASP A 317 -32.75 -10.06 -40.39
N VAL A 318 -31.85 -10.96 -40.81
CA VAL A 318 -32.01 -11.74 -42.07
C VAL A 318 -32.03 -13.24 -41.82
#